data_AF-A0AAF0UD88-F1
#
_entry.id   AF-A0AAF0UD88-F1
#
_cell.length_a   1.000
_cell.length_b   1.000
_cell.length_c   1.000
_cell.angle_alpha   90.00
_cell.angle_beta   90.00
_cell.angle_gamma   90.00
#
_symmetry.space_group_name_H-M   'P 1'
#
loop_
_entity.id
_entity.type
_entity.pdbx_description
1 polymer ?
#
loop_
_entity_poly.entity_id
_entity_poly.type
_entity_poly.pdbx_seq_one_letter_code
_entity_poly.pdbx_strand_id
1 'polypeptide(L)' 'MEQLNVQIQHIFREANQLADYIANTAINQEGIQLFHSFSQLTSMGRKILNMDKSGVPTIRIKTRKILTRNAKNGE' A
#
# COMPACT_ATOMS: atom_id res chain seq x y z
N MET A 1 -36.80 4.12 6.29
CA MET A 1 -35.75 3.70 5.34
C MET A 1 -34.56 3.22 6.15
N GLU A 2 -34.19 1.96 6.01
CA GLU A 2 -32.97 1.43 6.64
C GLU A 2 -31.74 1.86 5.82
N GLN A 3 -30.71 2.30 6.54
CA GLN A 3 -29.42 2.68 5.98
C GLN A 3 -28.60 1.40 5.75
N LEU A 4 -28.32 1.06 4.49
CA LEU A 4 -27.46 -0.09 4.17
C LEU A 4 -25.98 0.32 4.38
N ASN A 5 -25.36 -0.18 5.43
CA ASN A 5 -23.94 0.05 5.70
C ASN A 5 -23.11 -1.03 5.00
N VAL A 6 -22.37 -0.66 3.95
CA VAL A 6 -21.54 -1.58 3.18
C VAL A 6 -20.05 -1.29 3.40
N GLN A 7 -19.28 -2.36 3.63
CA GLN A 7 -17.82 -2.32 3.74
C GLN A 7 -17.19 -3.08 2.57
N ILE A 8 -16.29 -2.42 1.84
CA ILE A 8 -15.54 -3.02 0.74
C ILE A 8 -14.08 -3.16 1.16
N GLN A 9 -13.51 -4.35 0.98
CA GLN A 9 -12.09 -4.65 1.22
C GLN A 9 -11.42 -5.10 -0.09
N HIS A 10 -10.26 -4.51 -0.40
CA HIS A 10 -9.40 -4.96 -1.49
C HIS A 10 -8.14 -5.61 -0.90
N ILE A 11 -7.79 -6.79 -1.40
CA ILE A 11 -6.60 -7.57 -1.01
C ILE A 11 -5.64 -7.55 -2.20
N PHE A 12 -4.46 -6.95 -2.02
CA PHE A 12 -3.44 -6.88 -3.06
C PHE A 12 -2.24 -7.74 -2.68
N ARG A 13 -1.72 -8.50 -3.65
CA ARG A 13 -0.40 -9.13 -3.55
C ARG A 13 0.63 -8.07 -3.91
N GLU A 14 1.48 -7.70 -2.95
CA GLU A 14 2.48 -6.67 -3.19
C GLU A 14 3.73 -7.31 -3.76
N ALA A 15 3.92 -7.19 -5.08
CA ALA A 15 5.21 -7.46 -5.67
C ALA A 15 6.10 -6.22 -5.49
N ASN A 16 7.31 -6.41 -4.98
CA ASN A 16 8.40 -5.42 -4.98
C ASN A 16 8.19 -4.15 -4.13
N GLN A 17 7.77 -4.31 -2.87
CA GLN A 17 7.63 -3.21 -1.89
C GLN A 17 8.90 -2.36 -1.71
N LEU A 18 10.09 -2.92 -1.94
CA LEU A 18 11.34 -2.20 -1.77
C LEU A 18 11.54 -1.16 -2.89
N ALA A 19 11.21 -1.49 -4.14
CA ALA A 19 11.29 -0.54 -5.24
C ALA A 19 10.34 0.64 -5.02
N ASP A 20 9.09 0.36 -4.62
CA ASP A 20 8.13 1.42 -4.28
C ASP A 20 8.65 2.33 -3.16
N TYR A 21 9.23 1.74 -2.13
CA TYR A 21 9.81 2.52 -1.02
C TYR A 21 10.96 3.41 -1.48
N ILE A 22 11.88 2.89 -2.30
CA ILE A 22 13.02 3.65 -2.84
C ILE A 22 12.53 4.77 -3.76
N ALA A 23 11.58 4.49 -4.66
CA ALA A 23 11.03 5.48 -5.57
C ALA A 23 10.35 6.64 -4.82
N ASN A 24 9.52 6.32 -3.82
CA ASN A 24 8.88 7.35 -2.98
C ASN A 24 9.92 8.16 -2.20
N THR A 25 10.98 7.53 -1.71
CA THR A 25 12.06 8.23 -0.99
C THR A 25 12.83 9.17 -1.91
N ALA A 26 13.16 8.73 -3.13
CA ALA A 26 13.82 9.55 -4.14
C ALA A 26 12.98 10.77 -4.55
N ILE A 27 11.66 10.59 -4.72
CA ILE A 27 10.72 11.69 -4.99
C ILE A 27 10.71 12.69 -3.83
N ASN A 28 10.57 12.21 -2.59
CA ASN A 28 10.50 13.08 -1.41
C ASN A 28 11.80 13.84 -1.12
N GLN A 29 12.95 13.30 -1.53
CA GLN A 29 14.26 13.92 -1.34
C GLN A 29 14.72 14.70 -2.59
N GLU A 30 13.90 14.77 -3.64
CA GLU A 30 14.19 15.41 -4.92
C GLU A 30 15.57 15.01 -5.49
N GLY A 31 15.93 13.72 -5.37
CA GLY A 31 17.29 13.27 -5.67
C GLY A 31 17.41 11.79 -6.02
N ILE A 32 18.46 11.46 -6.75
CA ILE A 32 18.78 10.08 -7.11
C ILE A 32 19.30 9.35 -5.86
N GLN A 33 18.69 8.21 -5.55
CA GLN A 33 19.08 7.34 -4.46
C GLN A 33 19.82 6.12 -5.01
N LEU A 34 21.08 5.94 -4.62
CA LEU A 34 21.90 4.78 -5.00
C LEU A 34 22.38 4.06 -3.75
N PHE A 35 22.12 2.76 -3.71
CA PHE A 35 22.54 1.88 -2.62
C PHE A 35 23.33 0.71 -3.21
N HIS A 36 24.59 0.57 -2.82
CA HIS A 36 25.49 -0.49 -3.26
C HIS A 36 25.65 -1.60 -2.21
N SER A 37 25.17 -1.38 -0.99
CA SER A 37 25.22 -2.37 0.08
C SER A 37 23.98 -2.33 0.96
N PHE A 38 23.71 -3.45 1.64
CA PHE A 38 22.59 -3.57 2.57
C PHE A 38 22.65 -2.55 3.71
N SER A 39 23.84 -2.21 4.19
CA SER A 39 24.02 -1.26 5.29
C SER A 39 23.67 0.18 4.91
N GLN A 40 23.75 0.53 3.62
CA GLN A 40 23.41 1.86 3.12
C GLN A 40 21.91 2.10 3.03
N LEU A 41 21.08 1.05 2.96
CA LEU A 41 19.63 1.19 3.00
C LEU A 41 19.17 1.77 4.33
N THR A 42 18.08 2.53 4.32
CA THR A 42 17.43 2.98 5.57
C THR A 42 16.96 1.79 6.40
N SER A 43 16.69 2.02 7.69
CA SER A 43 16.13 0.99 8.58
C SER A 43 14.85 0.36 8.00
N MET A 44 14.00 1.17 7.38
CA MET A 44 12.77 0.71 6.73
C MET A 44 13.06 -0.10 5.46
N GLY A 45 13.97 0.36 4.59
CA GLY A 45 14.38 -0.39 3.40
C GLY A 45 14.96 -1.75 3.73
N ARG A 46 15.82 -1.83 4.76
CA ARG A 46 16.36 -3.10 5.27
C ARG A 46 15.28 -4.03 5.81
N LYS A 47 14.30 -3.48 6.54
CA LYS A 47 13.15 -4.25 7.04
C LYS A 47 12.35 -4.86 5.90
N ILE A 48 12.02 -4.09 4.87
CA ILE A 48 11.28 -4.56 3.70
C ILE A 48 12.05 -5.68 3.00
N LEU A 49 13.34 -5.49 2.74
CA LEU A 49 14.18 -6.51 2.09
C LEU A 49 14.29 -7.80 2.92
N ASN A 50 14.39 -7.70 4.25
CA ASN A 50 14.41 -8.88 5.11
C ASN A 50 13.07 -9.61 5.12
N MET A 51 11.95 -8.88 5.10
CA MET A 51 10.62 -9.47 4.96
C MET A 51 10.45 -10.17 3.62
N ASP A 52 10.93 -9.58 2.52
CA ASP A 52 10.91 -10.20 1.20
C ASP A 52 11.73 -11.51 1.19
N LYS A 53 12.95 -11.47 1.74
CA LYS A 53 13.79 -12.67 1.90
C LYS A 53 13.19 -13.76 2.79
N SER A 54 12.31 -13.41 3.72
CA SER A 54 11.66 -14.39 4.59
C SER A 54 10.64 -15.26 3.86
N GLY A 55 10.27 -14.90 2.61
CA GLY A 55 9.29 -15.64 1.81
C GLY A 55 7.86 -15.58 2.37
N VAL A 56 7.62 -14.74 3.38
CA VAL A 56 6.29 -14.55 3.97
C VAL A 56 5.42 -13.76 3.00
N PRO A 57 4.23 -14.26 2.64
CA PRO A 57 3.33 -13.53 1.75
C PRO A 57 2.90 -12.21 2.42
N THR A 58 3.17 -11.08 1.75
CA THR A 58 2.71 -9.76 2.17
C THR A 58 1.36 -9.45 1.53
N ILE A 59 0.42 -8.99 2.37
CA ILE A 59 -0.93 -8.64 1.94
C ILE A 59 -1.19 -7.19 2.33
N ARG A 60 -1.54 -6.34 1.35
CA ARG A 60 -2.07 -5.00 1.63
C ARG A 60 -3.59 -5.05 1.58
N ILE A 61 -4.22 -4.64 2.69
CA ILE A 61 -5.68 -4.56 2.83
C ILE A 61 -6.10 -3.10 2.80
N LYS A 62 -6.93 -2.70 1.82
CA LYS A 62 -7.55 -1.38 1.77
C LYS A 62 -9.06 -1.50 2.01
N THR A 63 -9.54 -0.86 3.07
CA THR A 63 -10.97 -0.89 3.45
C THR A 63 -11.63 0.45 3.16
N ARG A 64 -12.83 0.44 2.57
CA ARG A 64 -13.68 1.63 2.38
C ARG A 64 -15.10 1.37 2.87
N LYS A 65 -15.73 2.38 3.48
CA LYS A 65 -17.14 2.39 3.85
C LYS A 65 -17.94 3.16 2.81
N ILE A 66 -19.05 2.61 2.35
CA ILE A 66 -19.96 3.27 1.42
C ILE A 66 -21.32 3.44 2.08
N LEU A 67 -21.84 4.66 2.02
CA LEU A 67 -23.20 5.01 2.44
C LEU A 67 -24.02 5.30 1.19
N THR A 68 -25.02 4.47 0.89
CA THR A 68 -25.91 4.66 -0.26
C THR A 68 -27.16 5.45 0.13
N ARG A 69 -27.51 6.49 -0.65
CA ARG A 69 -28.80 7.20 -0.61
C ARG A 69 -29.61 6.80 -1.85
N ASN A 70 -30.86 6.39 -1.69
CA ASN A 70 -31.73 5.98 -2.81
C ASN A 70 -31.98 7.15 -3.78
N ALA A 71 -31.80 6.90 -5.08
CA ALA A 71 -32.25 7.79 -6.14
C ALA A 71 -33.78 7.88 -6.10
N LYS A 72 -34.32 9.09 -6.03
CA LYS A 72 -35.76 9.32 -6.11
C LYS A 72 -36.24 8.90 -7.50
N ASN A 73 -37.25 8.04 -7.54
CA ASN A 73 -38.03 7.75 -8.73
C ASN A 73 -38.54 9.07 -9.32
N GLY A 74 -38.22 9.31 -10.59
CA GLY A 74 -38.86 10.35 -11.37
C GLY A 74 -40.32 9.95 -11.63
N GLU A 75 -41.19 10.89 -11.28
CA GLU A 75 -42.54 11.18 -11.81
C GLU A 75 -43.54 10.02 -11.96
#